data_AF-A0A4Q2S884-F1
#
_entry.id   AF-A0A4Q2S884-F1
#
_cell.length_a   1.000
_cell.length_b   1.000
_cell.length_c   1.000
_cell.angle_alpha   90.00
_cell.angle_beta   90.00
_cell.angle_gamma   90.00
#
_symmetry.space_group_name_H-M   'P 1'
#
loop_
_entity.id
_entity.type
_entity.pdbx_description
1 polymer ?
#
loop_
_entity_poly.entity_id
_entity_poly.type
_entity_poly.pdbx_seq_one_letter_code
_entity_poly.pdbx_strand_id
1 'polypeptide(L)'
;MIRMSEYRFHIENSYTPETLPMDRLAEYMAAYARLLGETANVHFQGVETGSAILVAAVDEPAQPKVQDRMRSLQRGSAPKDALKAFDELDEMLRKDNATGELSGNDGAVILPFPGRTRPEPLVFGPIRQEGSLEGQVIRVGGKDDTIPVHLRDGAIIHSGLNATADLARKIAQHLLGPTLRVYGSGTWYREADGSWVLKSFKITDFEVLGDEPLEDVVASLRKIKGSTWNEVPDPVRALLEDRHGGGDAN
;
A
#
# COMPACT_ATOMS: atom_id res chain seq x y z
N MET A 1 47.86 -1.77 -3.96
CA MET A 1 46.85 -1.96 -2.90
C MET A 1 45.54 -1.44 -3.46
N ILE A 2 44.55 -2.33 -3.65
CA ILE A 2 43.21 -1.92 -4.07
C ILE A 2 42.58 -1.24 -2.86
N ARG A 3 42.13 0.02 -3.01
CA ARG A 3 41.41 0.72 -1.94
C ARG A 3 39.97 0.18 -1.93
N MET A 4 39.66 -0.67 -0.97
CA MET A 4 38.30 -1.17 -0.75
C MET A 4 37.62 -0.30 0.31
N SER A 5 36.34 -0.01 0.11
CA SER A 5 35.49 0.63 1.12
C SER A 5 34.64 -0.43 1.79
N GLU A 6 34.58 -0.41 3.11
CA GLU A 6 33.83 -1.40 3.88
C GLU A 6 32.47 -0.82 4.31
N TYR A 7 31.44 -1.66 4.27
CA TYR A 7 30.13 -1.40 4.84
C TYR A 7 29.81 -2.47 5.86
N ARG A 8 29.33 -2.06 7.04
CA ARG A 8 29.06 -2.95 8.17
C ARG A 8 27.57 -2.92 8.47
N PHE A 9 26.90 -4.05 8.30
CA PHE A 9 25.52 -4.23 8.72
C PHE A 9 25.49 -4.90 10.08
N HIS A 10 25.12 -4.13 11.10
CA HIS A 10 25.08 -4.56 12.48
C HIS A 10 23.69 -5.09 12.81
N ILE A 11 23.61 -6.35 13.24
CA ILE A 11 22.39 -6.98 13.77
C ILE A 11 22.50 -6.97 15.29
N GLU A 12 21.65 -6.19 15.93
CA GLU A 12 21.66 -5.98 17.37
C GLU A 12 20.51 -6.70 18.07
N ASN A 13 20.71 -6.98 19.36
CA ASN A 13 19.67 -7.39 20.29
C ASN A 13 18.95 -8.72 19.98
N SER A 14 19.54 -9.57 19.14
CA SER A 14 18.98 -10.90 18.82
C SER A 14 20.06 -11.98 18.69
N TYR A 15 20.99 -11.81 17.72
CA TYR A 15 21.96 -12.85 17.38
C TYR A 15 23.41 -12.43 17.64
N THR A 16 24.23 -13.43 17.96
CA THR A 16 25.69 -13.36 17.87
C THR A 16 26.16 -14.26 16.72
N PRO A 17 27.41 -14.14 16.24
CA PRO A 17 27.92 -15.04 15.19
C PRO A 17 27.84 -16.52 15.56
N GLU A 18 27.84 -16.84 16.86
CA GLU A 18 27.78 -18.20 17.40
C GLU A 18 26.35 -18.75 17.48
N THR A 19 25.34 -17.88 17.55
CA THR A 19 23.93 -18.26 17.73
C THR A 19 23.07 -18.04 16.49
N LEU A 20 23.56 -17.27 15.51
CA LEU A 20 22.84 -17.01 14.26
C LEU A 20 22.74 -18.29 13.41
N PRO A 21 21.53 -18.79 13.13
CA PRO A 21 21.36 -19.96 12.27
C PRO A 21 21.92 -19.71 10.86
N MET A 22 22.57 -20.73 10.27
CA MET A 22 23.27 -20.60 8.98
C MET A 22 22.33 -20.26 7.81
N ASP A 23 21.13 -20.80 7.82
CA ASP A 23 20.07 -20.47 6.86
C ASP A 23 19.67 -18.99 7.00
N ARG A 24 19.47 -18.54 8.24
CA ARG A 24 19.10 -17.16 8.51
C ARG A 24 20.21 -16.17 8.16
N LEU A 25 21.45 -16.52 8.46
CA LEU A 25 22.63 -15.76 8.02
C LEU A 25 22.66 -15.61 6.50
N ALA A 26 22.41 -16.69 5.75
CA ALA A 26 22.39 -16.64 4.29
C ALA A 26 21.29 -15.72 3.75
N GLU A 27 20.11 -15.72 4.37
CA GLU A 27 19.04 -14.78 4.03
C GLU A 27 19.46 -13.32 4.26
N TYR A 28 20.07 -13.02 5.41
CA TYR A 28 20.57 -11.67 5.70
C TYR A 28 21.65 -11.24 4.71
N MET A 29 22.61 -12.12 4.40
CA MET A 29 23.64 -11.85 3.40
C MET A 29 23.03 -11.57 2.02
N ALA A 30 22.02 -12.33 1.61
CA ALA A 30 21.35 -12.15 0.34
C ALA A 30 20.60 -10.81 0.26
N ALA A 31 19.83 -10.46 1.29
CA ALA A 31 19.11 -9.20 1.36
C ALA A 31 20.10 -8.00 1.45
N TYR A 32 21.17 -8.14 2.22
CA TYR A 32 22.22 -7.13 2.35
C TYR A 32 22.96 -6.86 1.03
N ALA A 33 23.31 -7.91 0.27
CA ALA A 33 23.91 -7.75 -1.05
C ALA A 33 22.98 -7.00 -2.03
N ARG A 34 21.65 -7.26 -1.97
CA ARG A 34 20.66 -6.52 -2.79
C ARG A 34 20.54 -5.05 -2.38
N LEU A 35 20.66 -4.77 -1.08
CA LEU A 35 20.64 -3.40 -0.56
C LEU A 35 21.81 -2.59 -1.13
N LEU A 36 23.03 -3.11 -1.02
CA LEU A 36 24.23 -2.46 -1.55
C LEU A 36 24.21 -2.36 -3.08
N GLY A 37 23.64 -3.36 -3.77
CA GLY A 37 23.66 -3.43 -5.23
C GLY A 37 25.05 -3.80 -5.76
N GLU A 38 25.26 -3.64 -7.07
CA GLU A 38 26.56 -3.92 -7.73
C GLU A 38 27.14 -5.30 -7.32
N THR A 39 26.31 -6.35 -7.30
CA THR A 39 26.61 -7.66 -6.68
C THR A 39 27.87 -8.37 -7.18
N ALA A 40 28.40 -7.99 -8.35
CA ALA A 40 29.67 -8.51 -8.86
C ALA A 40 30.92 -7.88 -8.20
N ASN A 41 30.76 -6.73 -7.56
CA ASN A 41 31.83 -5.89 -6.99
C ASN A 41 31.66 -5.67 -5.48
N VAL A 42 30.71 -6.38 -4.86
CA VAL A 42 30.46 -6.37 -3.42
C VAL A 42 30.74 -7.77 -2.89
N HIS A 43 31.75 -7.86 -2.03
CA HIS A 43 32.26 -9.12 -1.54
C HIS A 43 31.99 -9.28 -0.05
N PHE A 44 31.61 -10.49 0.35
CA PHE A 44 31.54 -10.82 1.77
C PHE A 44 32.95 -10.91 2.35
N GLN A 45 33.24 -10.11 3.37
CA GLN A 45 34.54 -10.09 4.03
C GLN A 45 34.55 -10.92 5.31
N GLY A 46 33.45 -10.96 6.06
CA GLY A 46 33.33 -11.76 7.26
C GLY A 46 32.18 -11.34 8.17
N VAL A 47 32.11 -12.02 9.32
CA VAL A 47 31.28 -11.63 10.45
C VAL A 47 32.19 -11.28 11.63
N GLU A 48 32.07 -10.07 12.19
CA GLU A 48 32.89 -9.67 13.36
C GLU A 48 32.29 -10.21 14.67
N THR A 49 33.13 -10.38 15.70
CA THR A 49 32.76 -10.99 17.00
C THR A 49 32.19 -9.94 17.98
N GLY A 50 31.24 -10.33 18.83
CA GLY A 50 30.61 -9.46 19.84
C GLY A 50 29.15 -9.10 19.51
N SER A 51 28.79 -9.18 18.23
CA SER A 51 27.45 -9.05 17.67
C SER A 51 27.48 -9.59 16.23
N ALA A 52 26.33 -9.91 15.63
CA ALA A 52 26.32 -10.36 14.24
C ALA A 52 26.51 -9.15 13.30
N ILE A 53 27.76 -8.78 13.01
CA ILE A 53 28.12 -7.70 12.07
C ILE A 53 28.52 -8.30 10.73
N LEU A 54 27.74 -8.10 9.68
CA LEU A 54 28.09 -8.52 8.32
C LEU A 54 28.95 -7.45 7.66
N VAL A 55 30.21 -7.79 7.36
CA VAL A 55 31.15 -6.90 6.70
C VAL A 55 31.16 -7.19 5.21
N ALA A 56 30.88 -6.16 4.41
CA ALA A 56 30.95 -6.19 2.96
C ALA A 56 32.04 -5.24 2.47
N ALA A 57 32.91 -5.73 1.58
CA ALA A 57 33.94 -4.94 0.92
C ALA A 57 33.49 -4.58 -0.50
N VAL A 58 33.62 -3.30 -0.86
CA VAL A 58 33.21 -2.78 -2.17
C VAL A 58 34.43 -2.41 -3.00
N ASP A 59 34.53 -2.99 -4.20
CA ASP A 59 35.60 -2.69 -5.14
C ASP A 59 35.53 -1.24 -5.63
N GLU A 60 36.69 -0.65 -5.87
CA GLU A 60 36.86 0.76 -6.28
C GLU A 60 35.90 1.22 -7.40
N PRO A 61 35.65 0.46 -8.48
CA PRO A 61 34.73 0.88 -9.54
C PRO A 61 33.26 1.01 -9.10
N ALA A 62 32.85 0.28 -8.06
CA ALA A 62 31.47 0.25 -7.57
C ALA A 62 31.22 1.24 -6.41
N GLN A 63 32.28 1.72 -5.74
CA GLN A 63 32.16 2.60 -4.57
C GLN A 63 31.28 3.84 -4.79
N PRO A 64 31.43 4.62 -5.88
CA PRO A 64 30.58 5.80 -6.10
C PRO A 64 29.10 5.43 -6.22
N LYS A 65 28.80 4.31 -6.90
CA LYS A 65 27.43 3.87 -7.13
C LYS A 65 26.77 3.37 -5.84
N VAL A 66 27.49 2.60 -5.03
CA VAL A 66 27.01 2.15 -3.72
C VAL A 66 26.79 3.36 -2.81
N GLN A 67 27.72 4.32 -2.80
CA GLN A 67 27.59 5.55 -2.01
C GLN A 67 26.37 6.39 -2.41
N ASP A 68 26.14 6.61 -3.71
CA ASP A 68 24.99 7.34 -4.21
C ASP A 68 23.67 6.62 -3.94
N ARG A 69 23.67 5.28 -4.00
CA ARG A 69 22.53 4.45 -3.63
C ARG A 69 22.19 4.58 -2.15
N MET A 70 23.19 4.54 -1.26
CA MET A 70 22.99 4.74 0.17
C MET A 70 22.46 6.15 0.49
N ARG A 71 23.01 7.18 -0.14
CA ARG A 71 22.52 8.56 0.00
C ARG A 71 21.08 8.72 -0.51
N SER A 72 20.71 8.00 -1.55
CA SER A 72 19.35 8.03 -2.09
C SER A 72 18.37 7.30 -1.18
N LEU A 73 18.81 6.24 -0.48
CA LEU A 73 18.01 5.56 0.55
C LEU A 73 17.75 6.51 1.74
N GLN A 74 18.77 7.22 2.21
CA GLN A 74 18.62 8.23 3.28
C GLN A 74 17.60 9.32 2.92
N ARG A 75 17.52 9.71 1.64
CA ARG A 75 16.59 10.73 1.15
C ARG A 75 15.21 10.18 0.75
N GLY A 76 14.98 8.87 0.85
CA GLY A 76 13.74 8.23 0.39
C GLY A 76 13.53 8.27 -1.13
N SER A 77 14.57 8.53 -1.91
CA SER A 77 14.52 8.69 -3.37
C SER A 77 15.26 7.58 -4.12
N ALA A 78 15.50 6.44 -3.46
CA ALA A 78 16.24 5.33 -4.03
C ALA A 78 15.41 4.55 -5.08
N PRO A 79 16.06 3.79 -5.96
CA PRO A 79 15.40 2.83 -6.84
C PRO A 79 14.48 1.86 -6.06
N LYS A 80 13.39 1.40 -6.69
CA LYS A 80 12.37 0.56 -6.04
C LYS A 80 12.95 -0.74 -5.46
N ASP A 81 13.94 -1.33 -6.12
CA ASP A 81 14.65 -2.52 -5.65
C ASP A 81 15.46 -2.23 -4.37
N ALA A 82 16.05 -1.04 -4.24
CA ALA A 82 16.78 -0.62 -3.06
C ALA A 82 15.85 -0.43 -1.86
N LEU A 83 14.72 0.27 -2.08
CA LEU A 83 13.69 0.50 -1.06
C LEU A 83 13.12 -0.84 -0.57
N LYS A 84 12.82 -1.75 -1.51
CA LYS A 84 12.34 -3.08 -1.18
C LYS A 84 13.36 -3.89 -0.37
N ALA A 85 14.65 -3.83 -0.73
CA ALA A 85 15.70 -4.52 0.03
C ALA A 85 15.87 -3.93 1.44
N PHE A 86 15.72 -2.61 1.59
CA PHE A 86 15.72 -1.95 2.89
C PHE A 86 14.55 -2.42 3.75
N ASP A 87 13.32 -2.40 3.22
CA ASP A 87 12.13 -2.87 3.92
C ASP A 87 12.21 -4.37 4.26
N GLU A 88 12.77 -5.19 3.36
CA GLU A 88 13.00 -6.63 3.58
C GLU A 88 13.93 -6.86 4.77
N LEU A 89 15.07 -6.16 4.84
CA LEU A 89 16.00 -6.25 5.97
C LEU A 89 15.38 -5.79 7.29
N ASP A 90 14.68 -4.65 7.28
CA ASP A 90 14.02 -4.12 8.46
C ASP A 90 12.94 -5.09 9.00
N GLU A 91 12.17 -5.69 8.09
CA GLU A 91 11.15 -6.69 8.42
C GLU A 91 11.78 -8.01 8.93
N MET A 92 12.92 -8.42 8.37
CA MET A 92 13.68 -9.57 8.87
C MET A 92 14.16 -9.34 10.30
N LEU A 93 14.75 -8.17 10.57
CA LEU A 93 15.16 -7.77 11.91
C LEU A 93 13.97 -7.76 12.87
N ARG A 94 12.81 -7.21 12.44
CA ARG A 94 11.59 -7.20 13.24
C ARG A 94 11.12 -8.61 13.60
N LYS A 95 11.08 -9.54 12.64
CA LYS A 95 10.69 -10.95 12.87
C LYS A 95 11.63 -11.66 13.84
N ASP A 96 12.90 -11.30 13.81
CA ASP A 96 13.92 -11.88 14.68
C ASP A 96 14.05 -11.12 16.02
N ASN A 97 13.13 -10.20 16.32
CA ASN A 97 13.15 -9.36 17.50
C ASN A 97 14.48 -8.59 17.67
N ALA A 98 15.04 -8.15 16.55
CA ALA A 98 16.32 -7.45 16.43
C ALA A 98 16.13 -5.98 16.02
N THR A 99 17.19 -5.20 16.20
CA THR A 99 17.38 -3.87 15.59
C THR A 99 18.65 -3.93 14.74
N GLY A 100 18.92 -2.90 13.94
CA GLY A 100 20.18 -2.84 13.23
C GLY A 100 20.56 -1.48 12.70
N GLU A 101 21.78 -1.40 12.19
CA GLU A 101 22.30 -0.22 11.54
C GLU A 101 23.28 -0.61 10.43
N LEU A 102 23.32 0.20 9.38
CA LEU A 102 24.36 0.15 8.37
C LEU A 102 25.31 1.31 8.60
N SER A 103 26.58 1.00 8.85
CA SER A 103 27.64 1.99 8.96
C SER A 103 28.62 1.91 7.80
N GLY A 104 29.22 3.07 7.49
CA GLY A 104 30.25 3.19 6.47
C GLY A 104 31.65 2.82 6.98
N ASN A 105 32.63 3.04 6.12
CA ASN A 105 34.03 2.77 6.43
C ASN A 105 34.59 3.65 7.58
N ASP A 106 33.97 4.80 7.82
CA ASP A 106 34.29 5.74 8.90
C ASP A 106 33.57 5.42 10.22
N GLY A 107 32.76 4.36 10.25
CA GLY A 107 31.91 3.99 11.39
C GLY A 107 30.69 4.88 11.57
N ALA A 108 30.46 5.87 10.68
CA ALA A 108 29.26 6.69 10.75
C ALA A 108 28.04 5.86 10.34
N VAL A 109 26.97 5.96 11.12
CA VAL A 109 25.69 5.33 10.79
C VAL A 109 25.09 6.00 9.56
N ILE A 110 24.93 5.22 8.49
CA ILE A 110 24.36 5.66 7.23
C ILE A 110 22.86 5.40 7.22
N LEU A 111 22.41 4.20 7.61
CA LEU A 111 20.99 3.85 7.64
C LEU A 111 20.65 3.15 8.95
N PRO A 112 19.70 3.68 9.75
CA PRO A 112 19.14 2.96 10.88
C PRO A 112 18.05 1.98 10.40
N PHE A 113 18.02 0.79 11.01
CA PHE A 113 16.97 -0.20 10.85
C PHE A 113 16.24 -0.38 12.18
N PRO A 114 15.08 0.28 12.35
CA PRO A 114 14.36 0.23 13.61
C PRO A 114 13.87 -1.18 13.97
N GLY A 115 13.66 -2.08 13.00
CA GLY A 115 13.33 -3.49 13.24
C GLY A 115 12.18 -3.68 14.23
N ARG A 116 12.45 -4.33 15.38
CA ARG A 116 11.46 -4.51 16.46
C ARG A 116 10.92 -3.20 17.07
N THR A 117 11.67 -2.10 16.94
CA THR A 117 11.29 -0.77 17.44
C THR A 117 10.61 0.08 16.39
N ARG A 118 10.39 -0.47 15.18
CA ARG A 118 9.62 0.21 14.14
C ARG A 118 8.25 0.58 14.71
N PRO A 119 7.85 1.85 14.69
CA PRO A 119 6.53 2.25 15.14
C PRO A 119 5.48 1.47 14.36
N GLU A 120 4.54 0.85 15.05
CA GLU A 120 3.37 0.30 14.37
C GLU A 120 2.70 1.45 13.61
N PRO A 121 2.31 1.25 12.34
CA PRO A 121 1.52 2.23 11.62
C PRO A 121 0.33 2.61 12.50
N LEU A 122 0.15 3.91 12.75
CA LEU A 122 -1.02 4.40 13.47
C LEU A 122 -2.24 4.16 12.58
N VAL A 123 -2.91 3.04 12.80
CA VAL A 123 -4.16 2.72 12.13
C VAL A 123 -5.30 3.02 13.10
N PHE A 124 -6.14 3.99 12.75
CA PHE A 124 -7.33 4.31 13.53
C PHE A 124 -8.51 3.51 12.98
N GLY A 125 -9.03 2.56 13.76
CA GLY A 125 -10.15 1.70 13.37
C GLY A 125 -10.21 0.42 14.19
N PRO A 126 -11.22 -0.45 14.00
CA PRO A 126 -12.19 -0.47 12.91
C PRO A 126 -13.32 0.55 13.07
N ILE A 127 -13.59 1.31 12.01
CA ILE A 127 -14.76 2.19 11.92
C ILE A 127 -15.80 1.50 11.04
N ARG A 128 -16.95 1.13 11.63
CA ARG A 128 -18.07 0.53 10.90
C ARG A 128 -19.05 1.62 10.49
N GLN A 129 -19.32 1.73 9.20
CA GLN A 129 -20.20 2.75 8.66
C GLN A 129 -21.03 2.19 7.49
N GLU A 130 -22.32 2.51 7.48
CA GLU A 130 -23.16 2.29 6.31
C GLU A 130 -22.71 3.19 5.16
N GLY A 131 -22.71 2.65 3.95
CA GLY A 131 -22.30 3.38 2.77
C GLY A 131 -22.75 2.69 1.49
N SER A 132 -22.31 3.25 0.38
CA SER A 132 -22.52 2.70 -0.95
C SER A 132 -21.24 2.71 -1.76
N LEU A 133 -21.08 1.72 -2.64
CA LEU A 133 -19.97 1.64 -3.58
C LEU A 133 -20.54 1.41 -4.98
N GLU A 134 -19.89 1.98 -5.98
CA GLU A 134 -20.31 1.90 -7.37
C GLU A 134 -19.27 1.18 -8.21
N GLY A 135 -19.72 0.51 -9.26
CA GLY A 135 -18.82 -0.04 -10.25
C GLY A 135 -19.42 -1.18 -11.05
N GLN A 136 -18.73 -1.56 -12.12
CA GLN A 136 -19.08 -2.73 -12.91
C GLN A 136 -18.66 -4.00 -12.17
N VAL A 137 -19.56 -4.98 -12.09
CA VAL A 137 -19.24 -6.28 -11.49
C VAL A 137 -18.26 -7.02 -12.38
N ILE A 138 -17.06 -7.32 -11.88
CA ILE A 138 -16.03 -8.05 -12.64
C ILE A 138 -15.76 -9.46 -12.11
N ARG A 139 -16.19 -9.75 -10.88
CA ARG A 139 -16.05 -11.07 -10.25
C ARG A 139 -17.14 -11.28 -9.21
N VAL A 140 -17.73 -12.47 -9.21
CA VAL A 140 -18.57 -13.00 -8.14
C VAL A 140 -18.17 -14.45 -7.93
N GLY A 141 -17.76 -14.84 -6.72
CA GLY A 141 -17.48 -16.25 -6.43
C GLY A 141 -16.60 -16.52 -5.22
N GLY A 142 -17.08 -17.42 -4.37
CA GLY A 142 -16.43 -17.91 -3.15
C GLY A 142 -16.80 -19.38 -2.90
N LYS A 143 -16.22 -19.98 -1.86
CA LYS A 143 -16.45 -21.39 -1.51
C LYS A 143 -17.41 -21.56 -0.32
N ASP A 144 -17.67 -20.50 0.42
CA ASP A 144 -18.48 -20.47 1.63
C ASP A 144 -19.71 -19.56 1.45
N ASP A 145 -20.47 -19.35 2.52
CA ASP A 145 -21.70 -18.54 2.49
C ASP A 145 -21.45 -17.02 2.37
N THR A 146 -20.18 -16.61 2.41
CA THR A 146 -19.73 -15.21 2.30
C THR A 146 -19.10 -14.99 0.94
N ILE A 147 -19.94 -14.78 -0.07
CA ILE A 147 -19.51 -14.75 -1.47
C ILE A 147 -18.79 -13.42 -1.78
N PRO A 148 -17.50 -13.47 -2.17
CA PRO A 148 -16.77 -12.28 -2.58
C PRO A 148 -17.32 -11.70 -3.89
N VAL A 149 -17.45 -10.38 -3.93
CA VAL A 149 -17.84 -9.58 -5.09
C VAL A 149 -16.75 -8.54 -5.34
N HIS A 150 -16.36 -8.35 -6.59
CA HIS A 150 -15.43 -7.28 -6.98
C HIS A 150 -16.13 -6.32 -7.94
N LEU A 151 -16.01 -5.04 -7.66
CA LEU A 151 -16.51 -3.96 -8.52
C LEU A 151 -15.33 -3.21 -9.12
N ARG A 152 -15.45 -2.83 -10.40
CA ARG A 152 -14.51 -1.95 -11.09
C ARG A 152 -15.14 -0.57 -11.24
N ASP A 153 -14.47 0.43 -10.69
CA ASP A 153 -14.79 1.85 -10.86
C ASP A 153 -13.61 2.53 -11.58
N GLY A 154 -13.73 2.71 -12.89
CA GLY A 154 -12.63 3.21 -13.73
C GLY A 154 -11.35 2.35 -13.59
N ALA A 155 -10.30 2.95 -13.03
CA ALA A 155 -9.01 2.29 -12.76
C ALA A 155 -8.97 1.56 -11.40
N ILE A 156 -9.94 1.78 -10.52
CA ILE A 156 -10.00 1.23 -9.18
C ILE A 156 -10.78 -0.09 -9.20
N ILE A 157 -10.24 -1.09 -8.50
CA ILE A 157 -10.96 -2.34 -8.24
C ILE A 157 -11.29 -2.37 -6.75
N HIS A 158 -12.57 -2.17 -6.44
CA HIS A 158 -13.08 -2.44 -5.10
C HIS A 158 -13.10 -3.95 -4.88
N SER A 159 -12.35 -4.38 -3.87
CA SER A 159 -12.25 -5.76 -3.41
C SER A 159 -12.57 -5.83 -1.92
N GLY A 160 -12.78 -7.04 -1.39
CA GLY A 160 -13.23 -7.21 0.00
C GLY A 160 -14.73 -6.92 0.20
N LEU A 161 -15.51 -6.80 -0.88
CA LEU A 161 -16.96 -6.81 -0.77
C LEU A 161 -17.47 -8.24 -0.69
N ASN A 162 -18.44 -8.47 0.19
CA ASN A 162 -19.00 -9.77 0.46
C ASN A 162 -20.52 -9.69 0.47
N ALA A 163 -21.16 -10.63 -0.19
CA ALA A 163 -22.61 -10.77 -0.26
C ALA A 163 -23.04 -12.15 0.25
N THR A 164 -24.31 -12.27 0.67
CA THR A 164 -24.91 -13.58 0.91
C THR A 164 -25.08 -14.34 -0.40
N ALA A 165 -25.20 -15.67 -0.35
CA ALA A 165 -25.37 -16.51 -1.54
C ALA A 165 -26.53 -16.06 -2.45
N ASP A 166 -27.68 -15.69 -1.85
CA ASP A 166 -28.85 -15.21 -2.59
C ASP A 166 -28.59 -13.88 -3.31
N LEU A 167 -27.96 -12.93 -2.62
CA LEU A 167 -27.65 -11.63 -3.17
C LEU A 167 -26.56 -11.72 -4.25
N ALA A 168 -25.54 -12.55 -4.01
CA ALA A 168 -24.49 -12.83 -4.97
C ALA A 168 -25.05 -13.45 -6.26
N ARG A 169 -26.03 -14.35 -6.16
CA ARG A 169 -26.71 -14.92 -7.34
C ARG A 169 -27.43 -13.85 -8.17
N LYS A 170 -28.04 -12.86 -7.53
CA LYS A 170 -28.67 -11.72 -8.21
C LYS A 170 -27.63 -10.81 -8.85
N ILE A 171 -26.59 -10.43 -8.10
CA ILE A 171 -25.47 -9.61 -8.60
C ILE A 171 -24.77 -10.29 -9.78
N ALA A 172 -24.58 -11.61 -9.74
CA ALA A 172 -23.93 -12.38 -10.80
C ALA A 172 -24.66 -12.30 -12.16
N GLN A 173 -25.97 -11.99 -12.17
CA GLN A 173 -26.72 -11.75 -13.41
C GLN A 173 -26.26 -10.50 -14.15
N HIS A 174 -25.59 -9.58 -13.45
CA HIS A 174 -25.03 -8.34 -13.99
C HIS A 174 -23.49 -8.39 -14.13
N LEU A 175 -22.89 -9.60 -14.11
CA LEU A 175 -21.46 -9.78 -14.32
C LEU A 175 -21.04 -9.22 -15.68
N LEU A 176 -20.05 -8.33 -15.68
CA LEU A 176 -19.58 -7.58 -16.85
C LEU A 176 -20.69 -6.77 -17.55
N GLY A 177 -21.77 -6.47 -16.84
CA GLY A 177 -22.92 -5.72 -17.32
C GLY A 177 -22.84 -4.23 -16.95
N PRO A 178 -24.00 -3.58 -16.69
CA PRO A 178 -24.06 -2.18 -16.31
C PRO A 178 -23.39 -1.92 -14.95
N THR A 179 -23.17 -0.65 -14.63
CA THR A 179 -22.67 -0.22 -13.33
C THR A 179 -23.72 -0.51 -12.25
N LEU A 180 -23.29 -1.12 -11.14
CA LEU A 180 -24.14 -1.34 -9.97
C LEU A 180 -23.75 -0.37 -8.88
N ARG A 181 -24.74 0.13 -8.14
CA ARG A 181 -24.53 0.70 -6.80
C ARG A 181 -24.90 -0.34 -5.76
N VAL A 182 -23.93 -0.76 -4.96
CA VAL A 182 -24.15 -1.67 -3.85
C VAL A 182 -24.21 -0.90 -2.55
N TYR A 183 -25.11 -1.29 -1.66
CA TYR A 183 -25.33 -0.70 -0.34
C TYR A 183 -24.93 -1.68 0.75
N GLY A 184 -24.48 -1.15 1.89
CA GLY A 184 -24.23 -1.95 3.07
C GLY A 184 -23.19 -1.36 4.01
N SER A 185 -22.62 -2.24 4.83
CA SER A 185 -21.78 -1.84 5.97
C SER A 185 -20.30 -2.06 5.65
N GLY A 186 -19.53 -0.97 5.58
CA GLY A 186 -18.08 -0.97 5.40
C GLY A 186 -17.35 -0.97 6.73
N THR A 187 -16.29 -1.76 6.83
CA THR A 187 -15.28 -1.65 7.89
C THR A 187 -14.07 -0.92 7.32
N TRP A 188 -13.87 0.29 7.83
CA TRP A 188 -12.86 1.21 7.37
C TRP A 188 -11.76 1.38 8.41
N TYR A 189 -10.56 1.63 7.93
CA TYR A 189 -9.43 2.06 8.73
C TYR A 189 -8.94 3.38 8.18
N ARG A 190 -8.58 4.28 9.08
CA ARG A 190 -7.94 5.53 8.73
C ARG A 190 -6.45 5.41 9.00
N GLU A 191 -5.67 5.53 7.95
CA GLU A 191 -4.21 5.54 7.98
C GLU A 191 -3.70 6.84 8.63
N ALA A 192 -2.43 6.85 9.03
CA ALA A 192 -1.79 8.00 9.67
C ALA A 192 -1.74 9.25 8.77
N ASP A 193 -1.74 9.05 7.45
CA ASP A 193 -1.80 10.12 6.44
C ASP A 193 -3.22 10.68 6.22
N GLY A 194 -4.20 10.15 6.96
CA GLY A 194 -5.60 10.53 6.89
C GLY A 194 -6.40 9.83 5.79
N SER A 195 -5.78 8.95 4.99
CA SER A 195 -6.45 8.17 3.95
C SER A 195 -7.35 7.08 4.54
N TRP A 196 -8.41 6.74 3.81
CA TRP A 196 -9.38 5.71 4.19
C TRP A 196 -9.14 4.42 3.41
N VAL A 197 -8.93 3.33 4.14
CA VAL A 197 -8.77 2.00 3.57
C VAL A 197 -9.98 1.15 3.92
N LEU A 198 -10.69 0.69 2.89
CA LEU A 198 -11.77 -0.28 3.05
C LEU A 198 -11.16 -1.65 3.33
N LYS A 199 -11.41 -2.22 4.52
CA LYS A 199 -10.97 -3.58 4.84
C LYS A 199 -11.97 -4.63 4.38
N SER A 200 -13.25 -4.36 4.59
CA SER A 200 -14.33 -5.24 4.15
C SER A 200 -15.63 -4.45 3.99
N PHE A 201 -16.48 -4.90 3.08
CA PHE A 201 -17.81 -4.34 2.88
C PHE A 201 -18.83 -5.45 2.82
N LYS A 202 -19.82 -5.44 3.71
CA LYS A 202 -20.92 -6.40 3.69
C LYS A 202 -22.08 -5.80 2.90
N ILE A 203 -22.30 -6.32 1.70
CA ILE A 203 -23.39 -5.88 0.83
C ILE A 203 -24.71 -6.38 1.42
N THR A 204 -25.65 -5.47 1.60
CA THR A 204 -27.02 -5.74 2.06
C THR A 204 -28.04 -5.57 0.94
N ASP A 205 -27.77 -4.67 -0.02
CA ASP A 205 -28.64 -4.42 -1.16
C ASP A 205 -27.87 -3.89 -2.38
N PHE A 206 -28.50 -3.87 -3.55
CA PHE A 206 -27.94 -3.22 -4.74
C PHE A 206 -29.02 -2.69 -5.67
N GLU A 207 -28.65 -1.67 -6.44
CA GLU A 207 -29.43 -1.19 -7.59
C GLU A 207 -28.56 -1.17 -8.85
N VAL A 208 -29.20 -1.39 -9.99
CA VAL A 208 -28.55 -1.24 -11.30
C VAL A 208 -28.67 0.21 -11.70
N LEU A 209 -27.54 0.87 -11.95
CA LEU A 209 -27.53 2.24 -12.44
C LEU A 209 -27.78 2.25 -13.95
N GLY A 210 -28.67 3.16 -14.37
CA GLY A 210 -28.87 3.45 -15.79
C GLY A 210 -27.64 4.16 -16.36
N ASP A 211 -27.26 3.78 -17.57
CA ASP A 211 -26.19 4.45 -18.34
C ASP A 211 -26.79 5.54 -19.25
N GLU A 212 -27.83 6.23 -18.76
CA GLU A 212 -28.46 7.32 -19.52
C GLU A 212 -27.48 8.49 -19.58
N PRO A 213 -27.16 9.02 -20.78
CA PRO A 213 -26.38 10.23 -20.92
C PRO A 213 -27.00 11.35 -20.08
N LEU A 214 -26.17 12.13 -19.38
CA LEU A 214 -26.64 13.23 -18.54
C LEU A 214 -27.58 14.18 -19.30
N GLU A 215 -27.32 14.40 -20.59
CA GLU A 215 -28.17 15.21 -21.47
C GLU A 215 -29.60 14.66 -21.57
N ASP A 216 -29.76 13.35 -21.67
CA ASP A 216 -31.07 12.68 -21.76
C ASP A 216 -31.82 12.73 -20.42
N VAL A 217 -31.09 12.57 -19.30
CA VAL A 217 -31.65 12.73 -17.94
C VAL A 217 -32.13 14.16 -17.71
N VAL A 218 -31.34 15.17 -18.10
CA VAL A 218 -31.72 16.58 -17.98
C VAL A 218 -32.92 16.88 -18.90
N ALA A 219 -32.92 16.34 -20.12
CA ALA A 219 -34.04 16.50 -21.05
C ALA A 219 -35.33 15.83 -20.54
N SER A 220 -35.25 14.72 -19.80
CA SER A 220 -36.40 14.05 -19.21
C SER A 220 -36.96 14.83 -18.02
N LEU A 221 -36.11 15.35 -17.14
CA LEU A 221 -36.49 16.22 -16.02
C LEU A 221 -37.24 17.48 -16.51
N ARG A 222 -36.76 18.10 -17.58
CA ARG A 222 -37.41 19.25 -18.23
C ARG A 222 -38.84 18.95 -18.73
N LYS A 223 -39.15 17.70 -19.07
CA LYS A 223 -40.47 17.30 -19.59
C LYS A 223 -41.52 17.04 -18.50
N ILE A 224 -41.13 17.03 -17.22
CA ILE A 224 -42.06 16.82 -16.11
C ILE A 224 -42.95 18.06 -15.94
N LYS A 225 -44.25 17.89 -16.19
CA LYS A 225 -45.27 18.95 -16.02
C LYS A 225 -45.32 19.38 -14.55
N GLY A 226 -45.17 20.69 -14.30
CA GLY A 226 -45.16 21.28 -12.96
C GLY A 226 -43.75 21.46 -12.37
N SER A 227 -42.70 21.08 -13.09
CA SER A 227 -41.32 21.38 -12.69
C SER A 227 -40.94 22.80 -13.14
N THR A 228 -40.37 23.61 -12.23
CA THR A 228 -39.83 24.96 -12.53
C THR A 228 -38.45 24.91 -13.20
N TRP A 229 -37.96 23.71 -13.52
CA TRP A 229 -36.63 23.49 -14.10
C TRP A 229 -36.47 24.07 -15.51
N ASN A 230 -37.57 24.23 -16.23
CA ASN A 230 -37.59 24.91 -17.54
C ASN A 230 -37.41 26.43 -17.44
N GLU A 231 -37.62 26.99 -16.25
CA GLU A 231 -37.53 28.43 -15.98
C GLU A 231 -36.12 28.83 -15.53
N VAL A 232 -35.27 27.84 -15.20
CA VAL A 232 -33.86 28.06 -14.83
C VAL A 232 -33.00 28.08 -16.10
N PRO A 233 -32.31 29.19 -16.44
CA PRO A 233 -31.55 29.31 -17.68
C PRO A 233 -30.40 28.30 -17.81
N ASP A 234 -29.74 27.98 -16.68
CA ASP A 234 -28.68 26.97 -16.59
C ASP A 234 -28.79 26.18 -15.27
N PRO A 235 -29.62 25.12 -15.24
CA PRO A 235 -29.86 24.34 -14.03
C PRO A 235 -28.66 23.49 -13.62
N VAL A 236 -27.75 23.17 -14.54
CA VAL A 236 -26.53 22.42 -14.24
C VAL A 236 -25.57 23.30 -13.45
N ARG A 237 -25.39 24.55 -13.89
CA ARG A 237 -24.59 25.52 -13.16
C ARG A 237 -25.16 25.83 -11.76
N ALA A 238 -26.48 26.00 -11.66
CA ALA A 238 -27.13 26.25 -10.36
C ALA A 238 -26.90 25.08 -9.36
N LEU A 239 -27.03 23.83 -9.82
CA LEU A 239 -26.74 22.65 -8.99
C LEU A 239 -25.26 22.54 -8.57
N LEU A 240 -24.35 22.93 -9.47
CA LEU A 240 -22.91 22.95 -9.17
C LEU A 240 -22.56 24.05 -8.15
N GLU A 241 -23.20 25.22 -8.24
CA GLU A 241 -23.05 26.31 -7.26
C GLU A 241 -23.58 25.90 -5.88
N ASP A 242 -24.73 25.22 -5.80
CA ASP A 242 -25.29 24.71 -4.53
C ASP A 242 -24.44 23.58 -3.91
N ARG A 243 -23.82 22.71 -4.73
CA ARG A 243 -22.93 21.63 -4.24
C ARG A 243 -21.63 22.18 -3.63
N HIS A 244 -21.26 23.41 -3.99
CA HIS A 244 -20.16 24.16 -3.38
C HIS A 244 -20.63 25.15 -2.30
N GLY A 245 -21.85 24.97 -1.78
CA GLY A 245 -22.45 25.76 -0.71
C GLY A 245 -21.49 26.03 0.45
N GLY A 246 -21.37 27.31 0.78
CA GLY A 246 -20.38 27.88 1.69
C GLY A 246 -20.27 27.14 3.02
N GLY A 247 -19.03 26.86 3.41
CA GLY A 247 -18.70 26.46 4.76
C GLY A 247 -19.02 27.59 5.72
N ASP A 248 -20.22 27.57 6.29
CA ASP A 248 -20.47 28.23 7.56
C ASP A 248 -19.83 27.37 8.66
N ALA A 249 -18.69 27.86 9.12
CA ALA A 249 -18.08 27.44 10.36
C ALA A 249 -19.03 27.76 11.53
N ASN A 250 -19.41 26.74 12.27
CA ASN A 250 -19.75 26.81 13.70
C ASN A 250 -19.12 25.62 14.41
#